data_AF-A0A9N9CE40-F1
#
_entry.id   AF-A0A9N9CE40-F1
#
_cell.length_a   1.000
_cell.length_b   1.000
_cell.length_c   1.000
_cell.angle_alpha   90.00
_cell.angle_beta   90.00
_cell.angle_gamma   90.00
#
_symmetry.space_group_name_H-M   'P 1'
#
loop_
_entity.id
_entity.type
_entity.pdbx_description
1 polymer ?
#
loop_
_entity_poly.entity_id
_entity_poly.type
_entity_poly.pdbx_seq_one_letter_code
_entity_poly.pdbx_strand_id
1 'polypeptide(L)'
;MNDTSNAIPIEKPFIPKYLQNSPLDIYNKAAERPILLPSKWSLTDHGKGIKVTENQMGIEYIESGLTAAIRSERPIPEEAGIYYFEVDVINSGPRSVIGIGLAGKEVGLNEQPGWSYSSIGYHGDDGLLFVEGDYNDVIYEILYCSGDTIGCCLNYYDDIVFYTKNGINLGIASTKIFMGDKYPMVGVEDPSVQVEVNFGSRPFNFDIEYYAKTIFDKFRIHRRNNSELEDVSFGISDLKITGL
;
A
#
# COMPACT_ATOMS: atom_id res chain seq x y z
N MET A 1 25.23 -23.75 34.06
CA MET A 1 25.04 -22.34 33.68
C MET A 1 24.64 -22.35 32.22
N ASN A 2 23.36 -22.46 31.91
CA ASN A 2 22.86 -22.40 30.54
C ASN A 2 21.76 -21.34 30.51
N ASP A 3 22.12 -20.13 30.13
CA ASP A 3 21.19 -19.15 29.63
C ASP A 3 21.82 -18.50 28.41
N THR A 4 21.83 -19.24 27.31
CA THR A 4 22.05 -18.67 25.98
C THR A 4 20.68 -18.18 25.53
N SER A 5 20.39 -16.92 25.81
CA SER A 5 19.29 -16.20 25.19
C SER A 5 19.48 -16.26 23.68
N ASN A 6 18.72 -17.13 23.01
CA ASN A 6 18.56 -17.08 21.56
C ASN A 6 17.75 -15.83 21.24
N ALA A 7 18.40 -14.66 21.26
CA ALA A 7 17.81 -13.44 20.77
C ALA A 7 17.49 -13.65 19.28
N ILE A 8 16.20 -13.63 18.94
CA ILE A 8 15.73 -13.66 17.56
C ILE A 8 16.40 -12.48 16.85
N PRO A 9 17.11 -12.70 15.72
CA PRO A 9 17.74 -11.61 14.99
C PRO A 9 16.69 -10.56 14.61
N ILE A 10 16.96 -9.31 14.97
CA ILE A 10 16.08 -8.19 14.61
C ILE A 10 16.15 -8.04 13.09
N GLU A 11 14.99 -8.14 12.43
CA GLU A 11 14.87 -7.91 10.99
C GLU A 11 15.29 -6.47 10.67
N LYS A 12 16.21 -6.31 9.71
CA LYS A 12 16.64 -4.98 9.27
C LYS A 12 15.53 -4.34 8.43
N PRO A 13 15.13 -3.09 8.72
CA PRO A 13 14.08 -2.43 7.95
C PRO A 13 14.57 -2.15 6.53
N PHE A 14 13.77 -2.54 5.55
CA PHE A 14 13.92 -2.08 4.18
C PHE A 14 13.23 -0.72 4.04
N ILE A 15 13.95 0.30 3.57
CA ILE A 15 13.45 1.66 3.38
C ILE A 15 13.56 2.04 1.89
N PRO A 16 12.43 2.16 1.16
CA PRO A 16 12.41 2.66 -0.21
C PRO A 16 13.03 4.05 -0.33
N LYS A 17 13.61 4.34 -1.50
CA LYS A 17 14.33 5.60 -1.75
C LYS A 17 13.50 6.86 -1.44
N TYR A 18 12.21 6.87 -1.76
CA TYR A 18 11.31 8.00 -1.49
C TYR A 18 11.01 8.24 0.00
N LEU A 19 11.30 7.25 0.87
CA LEU A 19 11.16 7.37 2.33
C LEU A 19 12.48 7.63 3.05
N GLN A 20 13.61 7.72 2.34
CA GLN A 20 14.87 8.07 2.98
C GLN A 20 14.81 9.50 3.54
N ASN A 21 15.22 9.66 4.81
CA ASN A 21 15.13 10.90 5.58
C ASN A 21 13.69 11.39 5.86
N SER A 22 12.70 10.53 5.68
CA SER A 22 11.33 10.73 6.19
C SER A 22 11.31 10.61 7.73
N PRO A 23 10.23 11.04 8.40
CA PRO A 23 10.04 10.80 9.83
C PRO A 23 10.22 9.32 10.23
N LEU A 24 9.69 8.39 9.44
CA LEU A 24 9.85 6.94 9.65
C LEU A 24 11.32 6.51 9.63
N ASP A 25 12.07 6.92 8.61
CA ASP A 25 13.49 6.55 8.47
C ASP A 25 14.34 7.14 9.60
N ILE A 26 14.04 8.38 10.01
CA ILE A 26 14.70 9.02 11.16
C ILE A 26 14.42 8.23 12.45
N TYR A 27 13.16 7.85 12.69
CA TYR A 27 12.79 7.03 13.83
C TYR A 27 13.51 5.68 13.80
N ASN A 28 13.46 4.96 12.67
CA ASN A 28 14.05 3.63 12.52
C ASN A 28 15.57 3.59 12.71
N LYS A 29 16.29 4.69 12.42
CA LYS A 29 17.74 4.79 12.68
C LYS A 29 18.11 4.84 14.17
N ALA A 30 17.18 5.27 15.03
CA ALA A 30 17.39 5.40 16.46
C ALA A 30 16.68 4.32 17.29
N ALA A 31 15.69 3.64 16.72
CA ALA A 31 14.86 2.69 17.44
C ALA A 31 15.55 1.33 17.66
N GLU A 32 15.44 0.78 18.88
CA GLU A 32 15.82 -0.62 19.16
C GLU A 32 14.96 -1.61 18.39
N ARG A 33 13.70 -1.24 18.12
CA ARG A 33 12.73 -2.01 17.34
C ARG A 33 12.22 -1.14 16.19
N PRO A 34 12.78 -1.29 14.98
CA PRO A 34 12.35 -0.50 13.84
C PRO A 34 10.94 -0.92 13.38
N ILE A 35 10.20 0.05 12.86
CA ILE A 35 8.93 -0.15 12.17
C ILE A 35 9.22 -0.71 10.79
N LEU A 36 8.58 -1.83 10.46
CA LEU A 36 8.80 -2.58 9.22
C LEU A 36 7.70 -2.26 8.21
N LEU A 37 8.11 -1.93 6.99
CA LEU A 37 7.21 -1.71 5.86
C LEU A 37 6.87 -3.03 5.17
N PRO A 38 5.70 -3.15 4.52
CA PRO A 38 5.44 -4.25 3.61
C PRO A 38 6.54 -4.34 2.55
N SER A 39 6.99 -5.56 2.28
CA SER A 39 8.11 -5.77 1.37
C SER A 39 7.94 -7.00 0.49
N LYS A 40 6.93 -7.84 0.77
CA LYS A 40 6.67 -9.12 0.12
C LYS A 40 5.19 -9.48 0.18
N TRP A 41 4.76 -10.37 -0.70
CA TRP A 41 3.50 -11.07 -0.53
C TRP A 41 3.57 -12.05 0.64
N SER A 42 2.45 -12.25 1.34
CA SER A 42 2.37 -13.25 2.40
C SER A 42 2.33 -14.67 1.83
N LEU A 43 3.07 -15.60 2.42
CA LEU A 43 3.00 -17.03 2.10
C LEU A 43 1.79 -17.74 2.73
N THR A 44 1.05 -17.08 3.61
CA THR A 44 -0.05 -17.69 4.38
C THR A 44 -1.34 -16.91 4.31
N ASP A 45 -1.33 -15.68 3.78
CA ASP A 45 -2.48 -14.79 3.69
C ASP A 45 -2.88 -14.58 2.23
N HIS A 46 -3.22 -15.68 1.57
CA HIS A 46 -3.66 -15.71 0.19
C HIS A 46 -4.76 -16.75 -0.05
N GLY A 47 -5.59 -16.48 -1.04
CA GLY A 47 -6.68 -17.34 -1.48
C GLY A 47 -6.18 -18.63 -2.14
N LYS A 48 -7.11 -19.57 -2.30
CA LYS A 48 -6.85 -20.85 -2.97
C LYS A 48 -6.48 -20.60 -4.44
N GLY A 49 -5.55 -21.39 -4.97
CA GLY A 49 -5.11 -21.29 -6.36
C GLY A 49 -4.04 -20.23 -6.65
N ILE A 50 -3.72 -19.36 -5.70
CA ILE A 50 -2.58 -18.44 -5.79
C ILE A 50 -1.30 -19.20 -5.47
N LYS A 51 -0.36 -19.20 -6.41
CA LYS A 51 1.03 -19.63 -6.20
C LYS A 51 1.92 -18.40 -6.09
N VAL A 52 2.57 -18.25 -4.95
CA VAL A 52 3.54 -17.17 -4.72
C VAL A 52 4.91 -17.60 -5.25
N THR A 53 5.62 -16.72 -5.95
CA THR A 53 6.98 -16.97 -6.42
C THR A 53 7.96 -17.10 -5.25
N GLU A 54 9.12 -17.74 -5.45
CA GLU A 54 10.10 -17.96 -4.38
C GLU A 54 10.58 -16.66 -3.71
N ASN A 55 10.71 -15.58 -4.48
CA ASN A 55 11.10 -14.26 -3.96
C ASN A 55 9.94 -13.51 -3.27
N GLN A 56 8.72 -14.06 -3.26
CA GLN A 56 7.49 -13.46 -2.74
C GLN A 56 7.10 -12.12 -3.38
N MET A 57 7.58 -11.84 -4.59
CA MET A 57 7.23 -10.63 -5.32
C MET A 57 6.21 -10.90 -6.42
N GLY A 58 6.07 -12.13 -6.89
CA GLY A 58 5.13 -12.50 -7.94
C GLY A 58 4.07 -13.47 -7.47
N ILE A 59 2.97 -13.52 -8.21
CA ILE A 59 1.98 -14.59 -8.12
C ILE A 59 1.64 -15.17 -9.50
N GLU A 60 1.26 -16.43 -9.51
CA GLU A 60 0.59 -17.11 -10.62
C GLU A 60 -0.73 -17.69 -10.11
N TYR A 61 -1.84 -17.38 -10.79
CA TYR A 61 -3.12 -17.99 -10.50
C TYR A 61 -3.39 -19.19 -11.39
N ILE A 62 -3.65 -20.35 -10.78
CA ILE A 62 -3.77 -21.63 -11.48
C ILE A 62 -5.15 -22.29 -11.41
N GLU A 63 -6.11 -21.66 -10.72
CA GLU A 63 -7.50 -22.12 -10.68
C GLU A 63 -8.36 -21.36 -11.70
N SER A 64 -9.62 -21.77 -11.88
CA SER A 64 -10.53 -21.17 -12.86
C SER A 64 -11.92 -21.04 -12.25
N GLY A 65 -12.59 -19.92 -12.54
CA GLY A 65 -13.99 -19.68 -12.16
C GLY A 65 -14.20 -19.34 -10.68
N LEU A 66 -13.14 -18.98 -9.96
CA LEU A 66 -13.18 -18.49 -8.58
C LEU A 66 -12.32 -17.22 -8.48
N THR A 67 -12.76 -16.27 -7.68
CA THR A 67 -11.92 -15.14 -7.29
C THR A 67 -10.98 -15.58 -6.16
N ALA A 68 -9.72 -15.14 -6.23
CA ALA A 68 -8.76 -15.29 -5.15
C ALA A 68 -7.97 -13.99 -4.98
N ALA A 69 -7.53 -13.70 -3.77
CA ALA A 69 -6.70 -12.55 -3.50
C ALA A 69 -5.55 -12.86 -2.56
N ILE A 70 -4.53 -11.99 -2.57
CA ILE A 70 -3.36 -12.06 -1.71
C ILE A 70 -3.11 -10.72 -1.07
N ARG A 71 -2.67 -10.72 0.19
CA ARG A 71 -2.18 -9.55 0.90
C ARG A 71 -0.67 -9.60 1.11
N SER A 72 -0.07 -8.43 1.33
CA SER A 72 1.30 -8.34 1.82
C SER A 72 1.49 -9.03 3.17
N GLU A 73 2.73 -9.30 3.54
CA GLU A 73 3.08 -9.98 4.79
C GLU A 73 2.75 -9.16 6.05
N ARG A 74 2.65 -7.84 5.91
CA ARG A 74 2.37 -6.89 6.99
C ARG A 74 1.61 -5.66 6.48
N PRO A 75 0.94 -4.89 7.35
CA PRO A 75 0.22 -3.70 6.93
C PRO A 75 1.16 -2.52 6.72
N ILE A 76 0.64 -1.49 6.08
CA ILE A 76 1.29 -0.20 5.94
C ILE A 76 1.19 0.54 7.29
N PRO A 77 2.32 0.90 7.92
CA PRO A 77 2.32 1.71 9.13
C PRO A 77 1.97 3.17 8.82
N GLU A 78 1.15 3.81 9.66
CA GLU A 78 0.79 5.22 9.52
C GLU A 78 2.01 6.15 9.59
N GLU A 79 3.06 5.72 10.31
CA GLU A 79 4.33 6.43 10.45
C GLU A 79 5.06 6.59 9.11
N ALA A 80 4.76 5.77 8.10
CA ALA A 80 5.27 5.97 6.75
C ALA A 80 4.84 7.33 6.18
N GLY A 81 3.66 7.83 6.57
CA GLY A 81 3.01 9.03 6.06
C GLY A 81 2.52 8.86 4.62
N ILE A 82 3.37 8.32 3.74
CA ILE A 82 3.06 7.99 2.35
C ILE A 82 3.59 6.59 2.08
N TYR A 83 2.77 5.75 1.45
CA TYR A 83 3.19 4.44 1.00
C TYR A 83 2.76 4.20 -0.44
N TYR A 84 3.69 3.68 -1.25
CA TYR A 84 3.48 3.45 -2.67
C TYR A 84 4.06 2.10 -3.08
N PHE A 85 3.29 1.36 -3.85
CA PHE A 85 3.73 0.14 -4.50
C PHE A 85 3.21 0.10 -5.95
N GLU A 86 3.92 -0.60 -6.82
CA GLU A 86 3.51 -0.86 -8.20
C GLU A 86 3.29 -2.35 -8.41
N VAL A 87 2.35 -2.70 -9.27
CA VAL A 87 2.09 -4.06 -9.72
C VAL A 87 2.23 -4.10 -11.22
N ASP A 88 3.19 -4.87 -11.70
CA ASP A 88 3.39 -5.17 -13.11
C ASP A 88 2.47 -6.33 -13.50
N VAL A 89 1.60 -6.10 -14.48
CA VAL A 89 0.70 -7.12 -15.01
C VAL A 89 1.43 -7.89 -16.10
N ILE A 90 1.99 -9.05 -15.77
CA ILE A 90 2.79 -9.86 -16.70
C ILE A 90 1.88 -10.60 -17.68
N ASN A 91 0.82 -11.22 -17.16
CA ASN A 91 -0.24 -11.85 -17.93
C ASN A 91 -1.56 -11.57 -17.23
N SER A 92 -2.50 -10.96 -17.93
CA SER A 92 -3.80 -10.59 -17.40
C SER A 92 -4.88 -11.66 -17.57
N GLY A 93 -4.56 -12.76 -18.27
CA GLY A 93 -5.58 -13.71 -18.67
C GLY A 93 -6.56 -13.12 -19.69
N PRO A 94 -7.57 -13.90 -20.12
CA PRO A 94 -8.44 -13.53 -21.23
C PRO A 94 -9.42 -12.38 -20.93
N ARG A 95 -9.87 -12.22 -19.69
CA ARG A 95 -10.82 -11.18 -19.27
C ARG A 95 -10.16 -10.02 -18.53
N SER A 96 -8.90 -10.17 -18.08
CA SER A 96 -8.16 -9.13 -17.34
C SER A 96 -8.82 -8.72 -16.03
N VAL A 97 -9.53 -9.65 -15.39
CA VAL A 97 -10.18 -9.44 -14.09
C VAL A 97 -9.13 -9.50 -12.97
N ILE A 98 -8.52 -8.35 -12.73
CA ILE A 98 -7.48 -8.13 -11.72
C ILE A 98 -7.85 -6.87 -10.95
N GLY A 99 -7.99 -6.97 -9.64
CA GLY A 99 -8.15 -5.82 -8.74
C GLY A 99 -6.86 -5.53 -7.99
N ILE A 100 -6.48 -4.26 -7.89
CA ILE A 100 -5.31 -3.79 -7.14
C ILE A 100 -5.75 -2.76 -6.11
N GLY A 101 -5.29 -2.88 -4.87
CA GLY A 101 -5.57 -1.87 -3.86
C GLY A 101 -5.17 -2.24 -2.45
N LEU A 102 -6.06 -1.92 -1.50
CA LEU A 102 -5.82 -2.01 -0.07
C LEU A 102 -6.94 -2.79 0.62
N ALA A 103 -6.62 -3.55 1.66
CA ALA A 103 -7.61 -4.22 2.47
C ALA A 103 -7.20 -4.37 3.93
N GLY A 104 -8.19 -4.40 4.81
CA GLY A 104 -8.10 -4.87 6.18
C GLY A 104 -7.82 -6.37 6.25
N LYS A 105 -7.43 -6.83 7.45
CA LYS A 105 -7.11 -8.24 7.70
C LYS A 105 -8.35 -9.14 7.66
N GLU A 106 -9.50 -8.56 7.96
CA GLU A 106 -10.82 -9.17 8.01
C GLU A 106 -11.45 -9.43 6.63
N VAL A 107 -10.94 -8.76 5.59
CA VAL A 107 -11.44 -8.91 4.22
C VAL A 107 -11.18 -10.34 3.72
N GLY A 108 -12.15 -10.92 3.02
CA GLY A 108 -12.05 -12.26 2.45
C GLY A 108 -10.93 -12.35 1.41
N LEU A 109 -10.41 -13.56 1.23
CA LEU A 109 -9.40 -13.86 0.21
C LEU A 109 -10.01 -14.52 -1.04
N ASN A 110 -11.33 -14.55 -1.13
CA ASN A 110 -12.14 -15.09 -2.21
C ASN A 110 -12.99 -14.01 -2.90
N GLU A 111 -12.50 -12.77 -2.85
CA GLU A 111 -13.12 -11.56 -3.40
C GLU A 111 -12.04 -10.61 -3.93
N GLN A 112 -12.45 -9.61 -4.72
CA GLN A 112 -11.54 -8.57 -5.21
C GLN A 112 -11.38 -7.43 -4.19
N PRO A 113 -10.26 -6.69 -4.21
CA PRO A 113 -10.12 -5.45 -3.45
C PRO A 113 -11.29 -4.49 -3.74
N GLY A 114 -11.83 -3.90 -2.68
CA GLY A 114 -12.93 -2.93 -2.74
C GLY A 114 -14.35 -3.52 -2.63
N TRP A 115 -14.54 -4.84 -2.75
CA TRP A 115 -15.88 -5.47 -2.71
C TRP A 115 -16.49 -5.63 -1.31
N SER A 116 -15.68 -5.47 -0.27
CA SER A 116 -16.12 -5.54 1.13
C SER A 116 -15.69 -4.30 1.91
N TYR A 117 -16.34 -4.07 3.06
CA TYR A 117 -15.91 -3.08 4.05
C TYR A 117 -14.42 -3.23 4.38
N SER A 118 -13.78 -2.11 4.74
CA SER A 118 -12.34 -2.05 4.94
C SER A 118 -11.51 -2.44 3.72
N SER A 119 -11.97 -2.11 2.51
CA SER A 119 -11.23 -2.40 1.28
C SER A 119 -11.42 -1.32 0.22
N ILE A 120 -10.38 -1.09 -0.58
CA ILE A 120 -10.37 -0.18 -1.73
C ILE A 120 -9.71 -0.91 -2.90
N GLY A 121 -10.28 -0.84 -4.11
CA GLY A 121 -9.73 -1.48 -5.29
C GLY A 121 -9.96 -0.71 -6.58
N TYR A 122 -9.00 -0.83 -7.49
CA TYR A 122 -9.08 -0.43 -8.89
C TYR A 122 -9.01 -1.68 -9.75
N HIS A 123 -9.95 -1.84 -10.68
CA HIS A 123 -10.16 -3.08 -11.43
C HIS A 123 -9.80 -2.91 -12.91
N GLY A 124 -9.12 -3.91 -13.48
CA GLY A 124 -8.51 -3.80 -14.80
C GLY A 124 -9.46 -4.04 -15.97
N ASP A 125 -10.51 -4.82 -15.75
CA ASP A 125 -11.49 -5.23 -16.77
C ASP A 125 -12.56 -4.16 -17.05
N ASP A 126 -12.88 -3.34 -16.06
CA ASP A 126 -13.89 -2.27 -16.16
C ASP A 126 -13.35 -0.85 -15.88
N GLY A 127 -12.14 -0.74 -15.32
CA GLY A 127 -11.53 0.54 -14.97
C GLY A 127 -12.24 1.26 -13.83
N LEU A 128 -13.06 0.54 -13.06
CA LEU A 128 -13.86 1.09 -11.97
C LEU A 128 -13.07 1.08 -10.65
N LEU A 129 -13.53 1.97 -9.75
CA LEU A 129 -13.05 2.07 -8.39
C LEU A 129 -14.13 1.55 -7.44
N PHE A 130 -13.72 0.67 -6.54
CA PHE A 130 -14.57 0.08 -5.51
C PHE A 130 -14.06 0.47 -4.14
N VAL A 131 -14.95 0.95 -3.26
CA VAL A 131 -14.62 1.44 -1.92
C VAL A 131 -15.65 0.90 -0.93
N GLU A 132 -15.20 0.06 -0.01
CA GLU A 132 -16.01 -0.52 1.08
C GLU A 132 -17.30 -1.23 0.64
N GLY A 133 -17.27 -1.91 -0.51
CA GLY A 133 -18.40 -2.67 -1.06
C GLY A 133 -19.31 -1.89 -2.00
N ASP A 134 -19.07 -0.58 -2.15
CA ASP A 134 -19.80 0.26 -3.08
C ASP A 134 -18.95 0.63 -4.30
N TYR A 135 -19.62 0.93 -5.42
CA TYR A 135 -19.01 1.68 -6.51
C TYR A 135 -18.66 3.07 -5.99
N ASN A 136 -17.48 3.55 -6.35
CA ASN A 136 -17.07 4.90 -6.00
C ASN A 136 -17.69 5.91 -6.98
N ASP A 137 -18.05 7.09 -6.50
CA ASP A 137 -18.55 8.19 -7.35
C ASP A 137 -17.45 8.72 -8.29
N VAL A 138 -16.18 8.53 -7.90
CA VAL A 138 -15.01 8.79 -8.75
C VAL A 138 -14.78 7.59 -9.66
N ILE A 139 -14.65 7.85 -10.97
CA ILE A 139 -14.44 6.81 -11.97
C ILE A 139 -13.21 7.18 -12.81
N TYR A 140 -12.27 6.24 -12.93
CA TYR A 140 -11.18 6.40 -13.89
C TYR A 140 -11.60 6.01 -15.31
N GLU A 141 -12.38 4.94 -15.46
CA GLU A 141 -12.74 4.35 -16.78
C GLU A 141 -11.51 4.03 -17.65
N ILE A 142 -10.37 3.79 -17.00
CA ILE A 142 -9.12 3.43 -17.66
C ILE A 142 -8.91 1.95 -17.39
N LEU A 143 -8.90 1.15 -18.45
CA LEU A 143 -8.62 -0.29 -18.34
C LEU A 143 -7.11 -0.53 -18.17
N TYR A 144 -6.74 -1.72 -17.69
CA TYR A 144 -5.35 -2.18 -17.75
C TYR A 144 -5.25 -3.69 -17.96
N CYS A 145 -4.16 -4.11 -18.60
CA CYS A 145 -3.94 -5.51 -18.93
C CYS A 145 -2.44 -5.84 -19.00
N SER A 146 -2.12 -6.98 -19.60
CA SER A 146 -0.74 -7.47 -19.78
C SER A 146 0.18 -6.38 -20.36
N GLY A 147 1.29 -6.12 -19.68
CA GLY A 147 2.28 -5.10 -20.02
C GLY A 147 2.10 -3.76 -19.32
N ASP A 148 0.98 -3.51 -18.64
CA ASP A 148 0.77 -2.31 -17.83
C ASP A 148 1.36 -2.46 -16.42
N THR A 149 1.84 -1.34 -15.86
CA THR A 149 2.22 -1.18 -14.46
C THR A 149 1.22 -0.28 -13.76
N ILE A 150 0.61 -0.77 -12.68
CA ILE A 150 -0.38 -0.03 -11.90
C ILE A 150 0.19 0.28 -10.51
N GLY A 151 0.27 1.57 -10.20
CA GLY A 151 0.67 2.04 -8.87
C GLY A 151 -0.52 2.29 -7.98
N CYS A 152 -0.35 2.07 -6.67
CA CYS A 152 -1.31 2.44 -5.63
C CYS A 152 -0.58 3.23 -4.55
N CYS A 153 -1.03 4.47 -4.32
CA CYS A 153 -0.50 5.34 -3.28
C CYS A 153 -1.52 5.54 -2.16
N LEU A 154 -1.08 5.34 -0.92
CA LEU A 154 -1.77 5.77 0.29
C LEU A 154 -1.04 6.98 0.87
N ASN A 155 -1.75 8.08 1.10
CA ASN A 155 -1.21 9.28 1.72
C ASN A 155 -2.02 9.60 2.99
N TYR A 156 -1.42 9.32 4.15
CA TYR A 156 -2.00 9.59 5.46
C TYR A 156 -2.02 11.08 5.83
N TYR A 157 -1.27 11.94 5.14
CA TYR A 157 -1.29 13.38 5.45
C TYR A 157 -2.52 14.10 4.91
N ASP A 158 -3.02 13.67 3.76
CA ASP A 158 -4.21 14.25 3.12
C ASP A 158 -5.41 13.28 3.14
N ASP A 159 -5.27 12.11 3.79
CA ASP A 159 -6.26 11.02 3.84
C ASP A 159 -6.78 10.62 2.45
N ILE A 160 -5.87 10.35 1.51
CA ILE A 160 -6.21 9.98 0.14
C ILE A 160 -5.55 8.68 -0.32
N VAL A 161 -6.25 8.00 -1.23
CA VAL A 161 -5.69 6.99 -2.12
C VAL A 161 -5.77 7.48 -3.55
N PHE A 162 -4.71 7.27 -4.32
CA PHE A 162 -4.72 7.46 -5.77
C PHE A 162 -3.96 6.33 -6.46
N TYR A 163 -4.25 6.13 -7.73
CA TYR A 163 -3.55 5.16 -8.55
C TYR A 163 -2.73 5.84 -9.65
N THR A 164 -1.78 5.07 -10.19
CA THR A 164 -1.03 5.44 -11.37
C THR A 164 -1.11 4.34 -12.41
N LYS A 165 -0.98 4.70 -13.68
CA LYS A 165 -0.82 3.74 -14.78
C LYS A 165 0.40 4.13 -15.59
N ASN A 166 1.37 3.23 -15.72
CA ASN A 166 2.59 3.43 -16.50
C ASN A 166 3.30 4.76 -16.17
N GLY A 167 3.37 5.09 -14.87
CA GLY A 167 3.98 6.32 -14.37
C GLY A 167 3.12 7.58 -14.45
N ILE A 168 1.87 7.49 -14.90
CA ILE A 168 0.93 8.63 -14.98
C ILE A 168 -0.04 8.56 -13.80
N ASN A 169 -0.14 9.63 -13.01
CA ASN A 169 -1.12 9.75 -11.93
C ASN A 169 -2.54 9.90 -12.49
N LEU A 170 -3.49 9.09 -12.01
CA LEU A 170 -4.87 9.05 -12.49
C LEU A 170 -5.82 9.99 -11.72
N GLY A 171 -5.32 10.69 -10.70
CA GLY A 171 -6.11 11.53 -9.80
C GLY A 171 -6.55 10.79 -8.53
N ILE A 172 -7.17 11.49 -7.59
CA ILE A 172 -7.60 10.91 -6.31
C ILE A 172 -8.67 9.85 -6.58
N ALA A 173 -8.43 8.62 -6.14
CA ALA A 173 -9.44 7.57 -6.16
C ALA A 173 -10.42 7.78 -5.00
N SER A 174 -9.93 7.91 -3.77
CA SER A 174 -10.78 8.01 -2.59
C SER A 174 -10.20 8.97 -1.57
N THR A 175 -11.08 9.75 -0.94
CA THR A 175 -10.83 10.49 0.31
C THR A 175 -11.49 9.79 1.52
N LYS A 176 -12.12 8.63 1.30
CA LYS A 176 -12.73 7.77 2.32
C LYS A 176 -11.76 6.63 2.60
N ILE A 177 -10.85 6.86 3.55
CA ILE A 177 -9.88 5.86 3.99
C ILE A 177 -10.49 5.09 5.16
N PHE A 178 -10.63 3.77 4.99
CA PHE A 178 -11.19 2.92 6.03
C PHE A 178 -10.30 2.85 7.27
N MET A 179 -10.90 2.55 8.42
CA MET A 179 -10.19 2.44 9.70
C MET A 179 -9.39 1.13 9.81
N GLY A 180 -8.33 1.14 10.62
CA GLY A 180 -7.52 -0.06 10.89
C GLY A 180 -6.41 -0.30 9.89
N ASP A 181 -5.83 -1.50 9.95
CA ASP A 181 -4.64 -1.89 9.19
C ASP A 181 -4.92 -1.95 7.69
N LYS A 182 -3.99 -1.46 6.86
CA LYS A 182 -4.12 -1.43 5.40
C LYS A 182 -3.01 -2.26 4.78
N TYR A 183 -3.39 -3.39 4.18
CA TYR A 183 -2.48 -4.26 3.46
C TYR A 183 -2.60 -4.00 1.96
N PRO A 184 -1.49 -3.81 1.23
CA PRO A 184 -1.44 -4.03 -0.21
C PRO A 184 -2.12 -5.35 -0.56
N MET A 185 -3.01 -5.33 -1.55
CA MET A 185 -3.79 -6.47 -1.96
C MET A 185 -3.90 -6.54 -3.49
N VAL A 186 -3.82 -7.75 -4.03
CA VAL A 186 -4.17 -8.06 -5.42
C VAL A 186 -5.22 -9.16 -5.41
N GLY A 187 -6.31 -8.96 -6.15
CA GLY A 187 -7.30 -9.99 -6.46
C GLY A 187 -7.25 -10.37 -7.94
N VAL A 188 -7.56 -11.63 -8.22
CA VAL A 188 -7.46 -12.27 -9.55
C VAL A 188 -8.60 -13.26 -9.72
N GLU A 189 -9.06 -13.46 -10.96
CA GLU A 189 -10.11 -14.45 -11.26
C GLU A 189 -9.75 -15.37 -12.45
N ASP A 190 -8.94 -14.88 -13.38
CA ASP A 190 -8.62 -15.62 -14.60
C ASP A 190 -7.46 -16.59 -14.41
N PRO A 191 -7.59 -17.85 -14.90
CA PRO A 191 -6.46 -18.76 -14.92
C PRO A 191 -5.31 -18.14 -15.72
N SER A 192 -4.08 -18.46 -15.33
CA SER A 192 -2.82 -17.94 -15.92
C SER A 192 -2.50 -16.48 -15.63
N VAL A 193 -3.30 -15.77 -14.83
CA VAL A 193 -2.92 -14.43 -14.36
C VAL A 193 -1.56 -14.51 -13.66
N GLN A 194 -0.67 -13.63 -14.08
CA GLN A 194 0.65 -13.44 -13.50
C GLN A 194 0.89 -11.96 -13.26
N VAL A 195 1.24 -11.62 -12.03
CA VAL A 195 1.62 -10.24 -11.67
C VAL A 195 2.87 -10.24 -10.81
N GLU A 196 3.62 -9.14 -10.84
CA GLU A 196 4.78 -8.92 -9.97
C GLU A 196 4.67 -7.57 -9.27
N VAL A 197 4.83 -7.55 -7.95
CA VAL A 197 4.81 -6.33 -7.14
C VAL A 197 6.20 -5.74 -6.98
N ASN A 198 6.27 -4.42 -7.00
CA ASN A 198 7.40 -3.62 -6.57
C ASN A 198 7.01 -2.87 -5.29
N PHE A 199 7.52 -3.31 -4.14
CA PHE A 199 7.41 -2.59 -2.87
C PHE A 199 8.52 -1.53 -2.67
N GLY A 200 9.24 -1.18 -3.74
CA GLY A 200 10.32 -0.20 -3.75
C GLY A 200 11.73 -0.77 -3.88
N SER A 201 11.86 -2.10 -4.10
CA SER A 201 13.15 -2.78 -4.29
C SER A 201 13.79 -2.47 -5.65
N ARG A 202 13.00 -1.96 -6.61
CA ARG A 202 13.45 -1.42 -7.90
C ARG A 202 12.83 -0.04 -8.13
N PRO A 203 13.39 0.79 -9.05
CA PRO A 203 12.78 2.06 -9.42
C PRO A 203 11.31 1.89 -9.83
N PHE A 204 10.49 2.88 -9.46
CA PHE A 204 9.10 2.96 -9.87
C PHE A 204 8.96 3.65 -11.23
N ASN A 205 7.89 3.36 -11.96
CA ASN A 205 7.53 4.09 -13.17
C ASN A 205 7.02 5.51 -12.82
N PHE A 206 6.27 5.66 -11.73
CA PHE A 206 5.86 6.96 -11.22
C PHE A 206 6.97 7.64 -10.42
N ASP A 207 7.11 8.97 -10.58
CA ASP A 207 8.02 9.78 -9.78
C ASP A 207 7.48 10.01 -8.35
N ILE A 208 7.41 8.92 -7.59
CA ILE A 208 7.00 8.93 -6.18
C ILE A 208 7.99 9.71 -5.31
N GLU A 209 9.25 9.81 -5.73
CA GLU A 209 10.29 10.55 -5.01
C GLU A 209 9.96 12.05 -4.98
N TYR A 210 9.59 12.62 -6.12
CA TYR A 210 9.12 13.99 -6.21
C TYR A 210 7.81 14.22 -5.44
N TYR A 211 6.85 13.31 -5.58
CA TYR A 211 5.58 13.39 -4.85
C TYR A 211 5.79 13.39 -3.33
N ALA A 212 6.53 12.39 -2.82
CA ALA A 212 6.78 12.24 -1.39
C ALA A 212 7.55 13.43 -0.82
N LYS A 213 8.58 13.91 -1.54
CA LYS A 213 9.32 15.12 -1.15
C LYS A 213 8.37 16.32 -1.01
N THR A 214 7.47 16.52 -1.97
CA THR A 214 6.53 17.65 -1.96
C THR A 214 5.61 17.60 -0.74
N ILE A 215 5.06 16.44 -0.41
CA ILE A 215 4.18 16.25 0.75
C ILE A 215 4.95 16.42 2.07
N PHE A 216 6.14 15.82 2.20
CA PHE A 216 6.95 15.97 3.41
C PHE A 216 7.39 17.42 3.64
N ASP A 217 7.73 18.16 2.59
CA ASP A 217 8.08 19.58 2.68
C ASP A 217 6.86 20.43 3.09
N LYS A 218 5.69 20.18 2.49
CA LYS A 218 4.41 20.82 2.88
C LYS A 218 4.12 20.61 4.37
N PHE A 219 4.25 19.37 4.86
CA PHE A 219 3.99 19.04 6.25
C PHE A 219 5.02 19.66 7.21
N ARG A 220 6.31 19.68 6.84
CA ARG A 220 7.37 20.34 7.61
C ARG A 220 7.13 21.83 7.77
N ILE A 221 6.70 22.51 6.70
CA ILE A 221 6.38 23.95 6.74
C ILE A 221 5.16 24.20 7.63
N HIS A 222 4.09 23.41 7.47
CA HIS A 222 2.89 23.56 8.29
C HIS A 222 3.20 23.39 9.79
N ARG A 223 4.01 22.38 10.16
CA ARG A 223 4.42 22.16 11.55
C ARG A 223 5.23 23.32 12.11
N ARG A 224 6.15 23.90 11.33
CA ARG A 224 6.94 25.08 11.75
C ARG A 224 6.07 26.31 11.99
N ASN A 225 5.16 26.58 11.06
CA ASN A 225 4.24 27.72 11.18
C ASN A 225 3.32 27.57 12.40
N ASN A 226 2.85 26.35 12.68
CA ASN A 226 2.03 26.09 13.87
C ASN A 226 2.84 26.16 15.16
N SER A 227 4.09 25.68 15.20
CA SER A 227 4.95 25.86 16.38
C SER A 227 5.28 27.32 16.66
N GLU A 228 5.44 28.15 15.61
CA GLU A 228 5.61 29.60 15.76
C GLU A 228 4.32 30.30 16.22
N LEU A 229 3.14 29.76 15.89
CA LEU A 229 1.85 30.28 16.36
C LEU A 229 1.54 29.85 17.81
N GLU A 230 1.89 28.62 18.20
CA GLU A 230 1.75 28.10 19.56
C GLU A 230 2.64 28.86 20.57
N ASP A 231 3.83 29.33 20.14
CA ASP A 231 4.71 30.18 20.97
C ASP A 231 4.16 31.61 21.19
N VAL A 232 3.16 32.06 20.40
CA VAL A 232 2.51 33.37 20.55
C VAL A 232 1.16 33.28 21.27
N SER A 233 0.55 32.08 21.36
CA SER A 233 -0.70 31.85 22.10
C SER A 233 -0.49 30.96 23.33
N PHE A 234 -0.02 31.55 24.43
CA PHE A 234 -0.28 30.94 25.74
C PHE A 234 -1.80 31.01 26.00
N GLY A 235 -2.48 29.88 25.78
CA GLY A 235 -3.87 29.71 26.21
C GLY A 235 -4.69 28.75 25.37
N ILE A 236 -4.89 27.56 25.93
CA ILE A 236 -5.95 26.56 25.66
C ILE A 236 -5.55 25.39 24.74
N SER A 237 -5.65 24.23 25.36
CA SER A 237 -5.54 22.84 24.91
C SER A 237 -6.07 22.55 23.51
N ASP A 238 -5.25 21.89 22.68
CA ASP A 238 -5.54 20.54 22.18
C ASP A 238 -4.44 20.06 21.24
N LEU A 239 -3.58 19.14 21.73
CA LEU A 239 -3.01 18.09 20.90
C LEU A 239 -2.48 16.97 21.81
N LYS A 240 -3.26 15.88 21.86
CA LYS A 240 -2.80 14.56 22.28
C LYS A 240 -1.72 14.09 21.30
N ILE A 241 -0.48 14.49 21.57
CA ILE A 241 0.70 13.72 21.17
C ILE A 241 1.54 13.59 22.43
N THR A 242 1.11 12.68 23.31
CA THR A 242 2.00 12.09 24.32
C THR A 242 2.49 10.77 23.76
N GLY A 243 3.79 10.66 23.55
CA GLY A 243 4.46 9.36 23.52
C GLY A 243 5.39 9.11 22.33
N LEU A 244 6.47 9.88 22.23
CA LEU A 244 7.82 9.37 21.95
C LEU A 244 8.81 10.18 22.78
#